data_AF-V9G5U7-F1
#
_entry.id   AF-V9G5U7-F1
#
_cell.length_a   1.000
_cell.length_b   1.000
_cell.length_c   1.000
_cell.angle_alpha   90.00
_cell.angle_beta   90.00
_cell.angle_gamma   90.00
#
_symmetry.space_group_name_H-M   'P 1'
#
loop_
_entity.id
_entity.type
_entity.pdbx_description
1 polymer ?
#
loop_
_entity_poly.entity_id
_entity_poly.type
_entity_poly.pdbx_seq_one_letter_code
_entity_poly.pdbx_strand_id
1 'polypeptide(L)'
;MADQMNKEHKENKTEQNEAVNPALDDEVDKLSAIHRMTTEIAQQLEKSRIADYTQLLNRPWKLIGTNLLAGTARGVGIAIGFTFFAATIIYLLQALGALNLPIIGDYIADIVRIVQRQLELR
;
A
#
# COMPACT_ATOMS: atom_id res chain seq x y z
N MET A 1 4.17 81.29 -15.60
CA MET A 1 2.79 80.75 -15.71
C MET A 1 2.68 79.50 -16.60
N ALA A 2 3.78 78.99 -17.17
CA ALA A 2 3.79 77.79 -18.03
C ALA A 2 4.19 76.48 -17.33
N ASP A 3 4.64 76.53 -16.07
CA ASP A 3 5.18 75.36 -15.35
C ASP A 3 4.12 74.57 -14.55
N GLN A 4 2.88 75.06 -14.48
CA GLN A 4 1.77 74.37 -13.82
C GLN A 4 0.91 73.56 -14.81
N MET A 5 1.05 73.74 -16.12
CA MET A 5 0.28 73.00 -17.13
C MET A 5 0.88 71.63 -17.50
N ASN A 6 2.11 71.33 -17.09
CA ASN A 6 2.75 70.02 -17.36
C ASN A 6 2.64 69.03 -16.20
N LYS A 7 2.01 69.42 -15.08
CA LYS A 7 1.90 68.57 -13.90
C LYS A 7 0.63 67.70 -13.93
N GLU A 8 -0.46 68.19 -14.51
CA GLU A 8 -1.72 67.44 -14.62
C GLU A 8 -1.66 66.29 -15.65
N HIS A 9 -0.79 66.40 -16.67
CA HIS A 9 -0.65 65.35 -17.68
C HIS A 9 0.19 64.14 -17.23
N LYS A 10 0.84 64.22 -16.06
CA LYS A 10 1.55 63.08 -15.45
C LYS A 10 0.72 62.32 -14.42
N GLU A 11 -0.29 62.93 -13.82
CA GLU A 11 -1.16 62.25 -12.85
C GLU A 11 -2.20 61.35 -13.55
N ASN A 12 -2.66 61.71 -14.76
CA ASN A 12 -3.65 60.92 -15.48
C ASN A 12 -3.11 59.65 -16.16
N LYS A 13 -1.81 59.33 -16.02
CA LYS A 13 -1.24 58.06 -16.51
C LYS A 13 -1.04 57.02 -15.40
N THR A 14 -1.23 57.40 -14.15
CA THR A 14 -1.00 56.51 -13.01
C THR A 14 -2.30 55.88 -12.49
N GLU A 15 -3.45 56.51 -12.70
CA GLU A 15 -4.72 56.02 -12.12
C GLU A 15 -5.47 54.98 -12.96
N GLN A 16 -5.03 54.67 -14.19
CA GLN A 16 -5.74 53.72 -15.06
C GLN A 16 -5.23 52.26 -14.98
N ASN A 17 -4.28 51.96 -14.08
CA ASN A 17 -3.71 50.61 -13.89
C ASN A 17 -3.99 50.01 -12.50
N GLU A 18 -5.03 50.48 -11.79
CA GLU A 18 -5.40 49.98 -10.45
C GLU A 18 -6.86 49.52 -10.36
N ALA A 19 -7.37 48.90 -11.42
CA ALA A 19 -8.45 47.92 -11.28
C ALA A 19 -7.87 46.51 -11.33
N VAL A 20 -6.98 46.21 -10.37
CA VAL A 20 -6.54 44.83 -10.09
C VAL A 20 -7.79 44.10 -9.58
N ASN A 21 -8.36 43.27 -10.45
CA ASN A 21 -9.56 42.50 -10.16
C ASN A 21 -9.20 41.36 -9.19
N PRO A 22 -9.57 41.45 -7.90
CA PRO A 22 -9.14 40.49 -6.88
C PRO A 22 -9.61 39.06 -7.16
N ALA A 23 -10.61 38.87 -8.02
CA ALA A 23 -11.09 37.56 -8.43
C ALA A 23 -10.15 36.82 -9.40
N LEU A 24 -9.31 37.54 -10.17
CA LEU A 24 -8.37 36.92 -11.11
C LEU A 24 -7.07 36.48 -10.42
N ASP A 25 -6.64 37.21 -9.38
CA ASP A 25 -5.44 36.87 -8.61
C ASP A 25 -5.65 35.58 -7.78
N ASP A 26 -6.83 35.41 -7.18
CA ASP A 26 -7.22 34.19 -6.47
C ASP A 26 -7.23 32.94 -7.38
N GLU A 27 -7.60 33.11 -8.66
CA GLU A 27 -7.64 32.01 -9.63
C GLU A 27 -6.22 31.64 -10.11
N VAL A 28 -5.36 32.64 -10.29
CA VAL A 28 -3.93 32.45 -10.61
C VAL A 28 -3.19 31.79 -9.43
N ASP A 29 -3.50 32.16 -8.19
CA ASP A 29 -2.92 31.55 -7.00
C ASP A 29 -3.35 30.09 -6.82
N LYS A 30 -4.62 29.76 -7.07
CA LYS A 30 -5.09 28.37 -7.07
C LYS A 30 -4.45 27.55 -8.18
N LEU A 31 -4.32 28.12 -9.38
CA LEU A 31 -3.70 27.44 -10.51
C LEU A 31 -2.20 27.19 -10.27
N SER A 32 -1.50 28.15 -9.67
CA SER A 32 -0.09 28.01 -9.30
C SER A 32 0.11 26.97 -8.18
N ALA A 33 -0.80 26.92 -7.20
CA ALA A 33 -0.79 25.89 -6.17
C ALA A 33 -1.01 24.48 -6.76
N ILE A 34 -1.95 24.32 -7.69
CA ILE A 34 -2.19 23.05 -8.39
C ILE A 34 -0.99 22.64 -9.23
N HIS A 35 -0.39 23.58 -9.97
CA HIS A 35 0.81 23.32 -10.76
C HIS A 35 1.97 22.86 -9.87
N ARG A 36 2.15 23.52 -8.72
CA ARG A 36 3.18 23.17 -7.75
C ARG A 36 2.96 21.79 -7.15
N MET A 37 1.75 21.48 -6.69
CA MET A 37 1.41 20.13 -6.19
C MET A 37 1.62 19.05 -7.27
N THR A 38 1.22 19.34 -8.51
CA THR A 38 1.39 18.40 -9.63
C THR A 38 2.86 18.18 -9.94
N THR A 39 3.68 19.24 -9.90
CA THR A 39 5.13 19.16 -10.09
C THR A 39 5.80 18.37 -8.96
N GLU A 40 5.39 18.59 -7.71
CA GLU A 40 5.88 17.85 -6.55
C GLU A 40 5.54 16.36 -6.66
N ILE A 41 4.30 16.02 -7.06
CA ILE A 41 3.87 14.63 -7.30
C ILE A 41 4.67 14.00 -8.44
N ALA A 42 4.87 14.71 -9.56
CA ALA A 42 5.63 14.21 -10.70
C ALA A 42 7.09 13.88 -10.32
N GLN A 43 7.74 14.76 -9.54
CA GLN A 43 9.09 14.54 -9.04
C GLN A 43 9.17 13.36 -8.05
N GLN A 44 8.16 13.19 -7.20
CA GLN A 44 8.10 12.03 -6.29
C GLN A 44 7.91 10.72 -7.06
N LEU A 45 7.08 10.72 -8.11
CA LEU A 45 6.88 9.55 -8.97
C LEU A 45 8.15 9.17 -9.75
N GLU A 46 8.90 10.14 -10.25
CA GLU A 46 10.18 9.90 -10.93
C GLU A 46 11.20 9.26 -9.98
N LYS A 47 11.35 9.80 -8.77
CA LYS A 47 12.24 9.25 -7.73
C LYS A 47 11.82 7.84 -7.30
N SER A 48 10.51 7.58 -7.15
CA SER A 48 9.98 6.26 -6.78
C SER A 48 10.30 5.21 -7.84
N ARG A 49 10.07 5.52 -9.12
CA ARG A 49 10.37 4.57 -10.22
C ARG A 49 11.85 4.21 -10.27
N ILE A 50 12.74 5.19 -10.08
CA ILE A 50 14.19 4.96 -10.07
C ILE A 50 14.62 4.16 -8.82
N ALA A 51 14.02 4.42 -7.65
CA ALA A 51 14.30 3.66 -6.43
C ALA A 51 13.91 2.18 -6.58
N ASP A 52 12.73 1.89 -7.13
CA ASP A 52 12.26 0.51 -7.33
C ASP A 52 13.10 -0.23 -8.38
N TYR A 53 13.47 0.45 -9.48
CA TYR A 53 14.34 -0.12 -10.51
C TYR A 53 15.75 -0.42 -9.99
N THR A 54 16.34 0.50 -9.22
CA THR A 54 17.67 0.29 -8.64
C THR A 54 17.65 -0.81 -7.60
N GLN A 55 16.55 -1.00 -6.86
CA GLN A 55 16.41 -2.09 -5.90
C GLN A 55 16.30 -3.47 -6.58
N LEU A 56 15.51 -3.57 -7.67
CA LEU A 56 15.42 -4.79 -8.48
C LEU A 56 16.77 -5.16 -9.11
N LEU A 57 17.51 -4.17 -9.62
CA LEU A 57 18.76 -4.40 -10.32
C LEU A 57 19.93 -4.69 -9.37
N ASN A 58 19.98 -4.08 -8.18
CA ASN A 58 21.09 -4.27 -7.24
C ASN A 58 20.99 -5.51 -6.36
N ARG A 59 19.78 -5.97 -5.96
CA ARG A 59 19.64 -7.05 -4.95
C ARG A 59 18.36 -7.90 -5.15
N PRO A 60 18.16 -8.60 -6.28
CA PRO A 60 16.97 -9.44 -6.51
C PRO A 60 16.81 -10.54 -5.45
N TRP A 61 17.92 -11.15 -5.01
CA TRP A 61 17.92 -12.18 -3.97
C TRP A 61 17.44 -11.69 -2.61
N LYS A 62 17.67 -10.42 -2.27
CA LYS A 62 17.21 -9.84 -1.00
C LYS A 62 15.68 -9.69 -0.99
N LEU A 63 15.09 -9.27 -2.11
CA LEU A 63 13.64 -9.14 -2.28
C LEU A 63 12.92 -10.49 -2.19
N ILE A 64 13.47 -11.52 -2.83
CA ILE A 64 12.94 -12.89 -2.75
C ILE A 64 13.00 -13.39 -1.30
N GLY A 65 14.13 -13.19 -0.61
CA GLY A 65 14.28 -13.60 0.78
C GLY A 65 13.29 -12.91 1.72
N THR A 66 13.07 -11.60 1.57
CA THR A 66 12.11 -10.87 2.41
C THR A 66 10.66 -11.24 2.11
N ASN A 67 10.29 -11.45 0.84
CA ASN A 67 8.94 -11.89 0.49
C ASN A 67 8.68 -13.34 0.90
N LEU A 68 9.68 -14.21 0.80
CA LEU A 68 9.58 -15.58 1.28
C LEU A 68 9.45 -15.61 2.80
N LEU A 69 10.31 -14.90 3.53
CA LEU A 69 10.23 -14.84 5.00
C LEU A 69 8.88 -14.24 5.46
N ALA A 70 8.42 -13.18 4.80
CA ALA A 70 7.11 -12.59 5.09
C ALA A 70 5.94 -13.52 4.70
N GLY A 71 6.09 -14.30 3.63
CA GLY A 71 5.13 -15.32 3.21
C GLY A 71 5.09 -16.49 4.19
N THR A 72 6.24 -17.01 4.59
CA THR A 72 6.40 -18.10 5.57
C THR A 72 5.91 -17.67 6.94
N ALA A 73 6.23 -16.46 7.41
CA ALA A 73 5.74 -15.97 8.70
C ALA A 73 4.20 -15.95 8.75
N ARG A 74 3.55 -15.47 7.68
CA ARG A 74 2.08 -15.49 7.57
C ARG A 74 1.53 -16.91 7.43
N GLY A 75 2.16 -17.75 6.59
CA GLY A 75 1.75 -19.13 6.37
C GLY A 75 1.86 -20.01 7.61
N VAL A 76 2.95 -19.89 8.36
CA VAL A 76 3.18 -20.61 9.63
C VAL A 76 2.17 -20.16 10.68
N GLY A 77 1.94 -18.84 10.81
CA GLY A 77 0.93 -18.30 11.72
C GLY A 77 -0.47 -18.84 11.42
N ILE A 78 -0.86 -18.87 10.14
CA ILE A 78 -2.15 -19.43 9.71
C ILE A 78 -2.21 -20.93 9.96
N ALA A 79 -1.15 -21.69 9.66
CA ALA A 79 -1.15 -23.14 9.87
C ALA A 79 -1.31 -23.50 11.36
N ILE A 80 -0.54 -22.86 12.24
CA ILE A 80 -0.63 -23.08 13.69
C ILE A 80 -2.01 -22.65 14.21
N GLY A 81 -2.48 -21.46 13.81
CA GLY A 81 -3.79 -20.95 14.21
C GLY A 81 -4.93 -21.84 13.72
N PHE A 82 -4.87 -22.33 12.48
CA PHE A 82 -5.86 -23.22 11.89
C PHE A 82 -5.90 -24.56 12.61
N THR A 83 -4.75 -25.16 12.94
CA THR A 83 -4.72 -26.40 13.72
C THR A 83 -5.41 -26.23 15.07
N PHE A 84 -5.09 -25.16 15.80
CA PHE A 84 -5.71 -24.89 17.11
C PHE A 84 -7.22 -24.61 16.97
N PHE A 85 -7.61 -23.83 15.98
CA PHE A 85 -9.00 -23.51 15.68
C PHE A 85 -9.82 -24.75 15.31
N ALA A 86 -9.31 -25.58 14.39
CA ALA A 86 -9.94 -26.83 13.99
C ALA A 86 -10.08 -27.79 15.17
N ALA A 87 -9.03 -27.95 15.98
CA ALA A 87 -9.07 -28.78 17.19
C ALA A 87 -10.13 -28.29 18.18
N THR A 88 -10.25 -26.97 18.36
CA THR A 88 -11.27 -26.37 19.23
C THR A 88 -12.69 -26.66 18.72
N ILE A 89 -12.93 -26.52 17.41
CA ILE A 89 -14.23 -26.85 16.80
C ILE A 89 -14.55 -28.33 16.99
N ILE A 90 -13.60 -29.21 16.72
CA ILE A 90 -13.77 -30.66 16.90
C ILE A 90 -14.17 -30.97 18.35
N TYR A 91 -13.46 -30.38 19.32
CA TYR A 91 -13.77 -30.56 20.75
C TYR A 91 -15.17 -30.05 21.10
N LEU A 92 -15.57 -28.90 20.57
CA LEU A 92 -16.91 -28.34 20.79
C LEU A 92 -18.00 -29.23 20.19
N LEU A 93 -17.80 -29.74 18.97
CA LEU A 93 -18.73 -30.66 18.32
C LEU A 93 -18.84 -31.99 19.08
N GLN A 94 -17.73 -32.48 19.65
CA GLN A 94 -17.72 -33.66 20.51
C GLN A 94 -18.50 -33.41 21.82
N ALA A 95 -18.33 -32.23 22.43
CA ALA A 95 -19.05 -31.85 23.65
C ALA A 95 -20.56 -31.74 23.46
N LEU A 96 -21.02 -31.36 22.26
CA LEU A 96 -22.45 -31.31 21.91
C LEU A 96 -23.07 -32.68 21.60
N GLY A 97 -22.30 -33.77 21.72
CA GLY A 97 -22.79 -35.14 21.50
C GLY A 97 -23.15 -35.48 20.05
N ALA A 98 -22.89 -34.56 19.11
CA ALA A 98 -23.22 -34.70 17.70
C ALA A 98 -22.17 -35.52 16.91
N LEU A 99 -21.05 -35.91 17.54
CA LEU A 99 -19.89 -36.42 16.82
C LEU A 99 -19.48 -37.84 17.28
N ASN A 100 -20.14 -38.84 16.71
CA ASN A 100 -19.71 -40.24 16.72
C ASN A 100 -18.69 -40.50 15.58
N LEU A 101 -17.75 -39.57 15.34
CA LEU A 101 -16.98 -39.53 14.09
C LEU A 101 -15.54 -40.03 14.24
N PRO A 102 -15.23 -41.24 13.72
CA PRO A 102 -13.87 -41.65 13.38
C PRO A 102 -13.31 -40.94 12.13
N ILE A 103 -13.78 -39.73 11.74
CA ILE A 103 -13.38 -39.11 10.46
C ILE A 103 -11.89 -38.76 10.40
N ILE A 104 -11.32 -38.19 11.45
CA ILE A 104 -9.88 -37.84 11.48
C ILE A 104 -9.03 -39.06 11.83
N GLY A 105 -9.56 -39.97 12.66
CA GLY A 105 -8.88 -41.20 13.07
C GLY A 105 -8.66 -42.17 11.90
N ASP A 106 -9.66 -42.34 11.03
CA ASP A 106 -9.55 -43.20 9.85
C ASP A 106 -8.51 -42.65 8.85
N TYR A 107 -8.49 -41.34 8.64
CA TYR A 107 -7.51 -40.68 7.77
C TYR A 107 -6.07 -40.85 8.31
N ILE A 108 -5.87 -40.70 9.62
CA ILE A 108 -4.59 -40.95 10.28
C ILE A 108 -4.22 -42.45 10.21
N ALA A 109 -5.19 -43.34 10.44
CA ALA A 109 -4.97 -44.79 10.40
C ALA A 109 -4.53 -45.28 9.01
N ASP A 110 -5.09 -44.70 7.94
CA ASP A 110 -4.67 -45.00 6.56
C ASP A 110 -3.24 -44.53 6.27
N ILE A 111 -2.87 -43.33 6.75
CA ILE A 111 -1.48 -42.85 6.64
C ILE A 111 -0.52 -43.77 7.39
N VAL A 112 -0.84 -44.12 8.64
CA VAL A 112 -0.03 -45.05 9.45
C VAL A 112 0.13 -46.39 8.76
N ARG A 113 -0.95 -46.93 8.17
CA ARG A 113 -0.94 -48.18 7.41
C ARG A 113 -0.03 -48.12 6.18
N ILE A 114 0.03 -46.98 5.49
CA ILE A 114 0.94 -46.77 4.35
C ILE A 114 2.40 -46.75 4.84
N VAL A 115 2.68 -46.06 5.95
CA VAL A 115 4.03 -45.98 6.53
C VAL A 115 4.53 -47.35 7.00
N GLN A 116 3.69 -48.12 7.70
CA GLN A 116 4.05 -49.46 8.18
C GLN A 116 4.38 -50.41 7.03
N ARG A 117 3.59 -50.39 5.95
CA ARG A 117 3.87 -51.20 4.74
C ARG A 117 5.25 -50.94 4.13
N GLN A 118 5.75 -49.71 4.20
CA GLN A 118 7.10 -49.38 3.70
C GLN A 118 8.21 -49.83 4.66
N LEU A 119 7.93 -49.96 5.95
CA LEU A 119 8.89 -50.43 6.95
C LEU A 119 9.02 -51.95 6.95
N GLU A 120 7.93 -52.69 6.68
CA GLU A 120 7.96 -54.16 6.54
C GLU A 120 8.58 -54.65 5.23
N LEU A 121 8.70 -53.79 4.21
CA LEU A 121 9.33 -54.09 2.92
C LEU A 121 10.84 -53.79 2.89
N ARG A 122 11.44 -53.41 4.02
CA ARG A 122 12.89 -53.26 4.22
C ARG A 122 13.42 -54.34 5.15
#